data_AF-A0A535BX13-F1
#
_entry.id   AF-A0A535BX13-F1
#
_cell.length_a   1.000
_cell.length_b   1.000
_cell.length_c   1.000
_cell.angle_alpha   90.00
_cell.angle_beta   90.00
_cell.angle_gamma   90.00
#
_symmetry.space_group_name_H-M   'P 1'
#
loop_
_entity.id
_entity.type
_entity.pdbx_description
1 polymer ?
#
loop_
_entity_poly.entity_id
_entity_poly.type
_entity_poly.pdbx_seq_one_letter_code
_entity_poly.pdbx_strand_id
1 'polypeptide(L)'
;MSKLGLCAVALLVLSCGGRESADDQSLHQDIENNTSGAEVTFDGTVATDPVQSGDHERFEVKTTTGEVLEVDHNTSLARQVPVHKGDGVVIHGELYIDPGPRYGVHCTHVHTSSGCPNPGWIEYNNNYYE
;
A
#
# COMPACT_ATOMS: atom_id res chain seq x y z
N MET A 1 -50.19 16.41 29.31
CA MET A 1 -48.94 17.15 29.60
C MET A 1 -47.80 16.14 29.37
N SER A 2 -47.27 16.02 28.14
CA SER A 2 -45.97 16.57 27.67
C SER A 2 -44.83 16.21 28.65
N LYS A 3 -43.70 15.57 28.35
CA LYS A 3 -42.88 15.25 27.15
C LYS A 3 -42.00 14.03 27.58
N LEU A 4 -41.32 13.25 26.76
CA LEU A 4 -40.13 13.58 25.96
C LEU A 4 -39.87 12.39 25.02
N GLY A 5 -39.84 12.64 23.71
CA GLY A 5 -39.31 11.70 22.74
C GLY A 5 -37.79 11.77 22.72
N LEU A 6 -37.13 10.61 22.79
CA LEU A 6 -35.69 10.48 22.58
C LEU A 6 -35.45 10.47 21.06
N CYS A 7 -34.99 11.58 20.49
CA CYS A 7 -34.49 11.60 19.12
C CYS A 7 -33.05 11.09 19.14
N ALA A 8 -32.83 9.86 18.67
CA ALA A 8 -31.50 9.37 18.34
C ALA A 8 -31.03 10.09 17.07
N VAL A 9 -30.02 10.95 17.21
CA VAL A 9 -29.35 11.57 16.07
C VAL A 9 -28.33 10.55 15.56
N ALA A 10 -28.64 9.93 14.42
CA ALA A 10 -27.67 9.13 13.68
C ALA A 10 -26.67 10.08 13.00
N LEU A 11 -25.41 10.05 13.45
CA LEU A 11 -24.30 10.68 12.75
C LEU A 11 -23.97 9.85 11.50
N LEU A 12 -24.44 10.30 10.35
CA LEU A 12 -24.02 9.81 9.03
C LEU A 12 -22.62 10.40 8.75
N VAL A 13 -21.58 9.57 8.87
CA VAL A 13 -20.23 9.95 8.44
C VAL A 13 -20.20 9.85 6.92
N LEU A 14 -20.17 11.00 6.25
CA LEU A 14 -19.92 11.09 4.82
C LEU A 14 -18.46 10.71 4.57
N SER A 15 -18.22 9.48 4.09
CA SER A 15 -16.94 9.12 3.51
C SER A 15 -16.73 9.97 2.25
N CYS A 16 -15.93 11.02 2.37
CA CYS A 16 -15.33 11.66 1.20
C CYS A 16 -14.34 10.65 0.62
N GLY A 17 -14.58 10.19 -0.62
CA GLY A 17 -13.78 9.17 -1.31
C GLY A 17 -12.37 9.64 -1.70
N GLY A 18 -11.56 10.01 -0.72
CA GLY A 18 -10.12 10.14 -0.87
C GLY A 18 -9.45 8.76 -0.87
N ARG A 19 -8.29 8.65 -1.52
CA ARG A 19 -7.42 7.48 -1.41
C ARG A 19 -6.88 7.35 0.01
N GLU A 20 -6.44 6.14 0.32
CA GLU A 20 -5.84 5.70 1.56
C GLU A 20 -4.61 6.56 1.87
N SER A 21 -4.52 7.09 3.09
CA SER A 21 -3.34 7.82 3.55
C SER A 21 -2.30 6.86 4.08
N ALA A 22 -1.02 7.17 3.88
CA ALA A 22 0.09 6.42 4.48
C ALA A 22 -0.04 6.31 6.01
N ASP A 23 0.21 5.11 6.52
CA ASP A 23 0.30 4.77 7.94
C ASP A 23 1.49 3.83 8.16
N ASP A 24 2.69 4.43 8.15
CA ASP A 24 3.96 3.71 8.29
C ASP A 24 4.07 2.96 9.62
N GLN A 25 3.40 3.47 10.65
CA GLN A 25 3.40 2.84 11.97
C GLN A 25 2.53 1.58 11.99
N SER A 26 1.43 1.55 11.24
CA SER A 26 0.64 0.33 11.02
C SER A 26 1.46 -0.71 10.25
N LEU A 27 2.14 -0.33 9.17
CA LEU A 27 3.01 -1.25 8.43
C LEU A 27 4.10 -1.85 9.35
N HIS A 28 4.78 -1.01 10.15
CA HIS A 28 5.78 -1.49 11.11
C HIS A 28 5.19 -2.52 12.08
N GLN A 29 3.98 -2.27 12.60
CA GLN A 29 3.31 -3.21 13.50
C GLN A 29 2.94 -4.51 12.79
N ASP A 30 2.51 -4.48 11.53
CA ASP A 30 2.22 -5.67 10.75
C ASP A 30 3.48 -6.51 10.50
N ILE A 31 4.62 -5.87 10.27
CA ILE A 31 5.92 -6.56 10.13
C ILE A 31 6.34 -7.19 11.47
N GLU A 32 6.30 -6.45 12.58
CA GLU A 32 6.65 -6.95 13.91
C GLU A 32 5.75 -8.11 14.37
N ASN A 33 4.46 -8.06 14.00
CA ASN A 33 3.49 -9.11 14.32
C ASN A 33 3.45 -10.26 13.31
N ASN A 34 4.27 -10.19 12.24
CA ASN A 34 4.31 -11.16 11.16
C ASN A 34 2.92 -11.35 10.47
N THR A 35 2.21 -10.24 10.25
CA THR A 35 0.88 -10.19 9.63
C THR A 35 0.97 -10.19 8.10
N SER A 36 1.48 -11.27 7.50
CA SER A 36 1.45 -11.43 6.04
C SER A 36 0.00 -11.42 5.51
N GLY A 37 -0.24 -10.76 4.39
CA GLY A 37 -1.56 -10.54 3.79
C GLY A 37 -2.28 -9.28 4.30
N ALA A 38 -1.63 -8.47 5.14
CA ALA A 38 -2.18 -7.18 5.55
C ALA A 38 -2.24 -6.20 4.37
N GLU A 39 -3.36 -5.49 4.24
CA GLU A 39 -3.48 -4.34 3.35
C GLU A 39 -2.76 -3.14 4.00
N VAL A 40 -1.83 -2.53 3.27
CA VAL A 40 -0.93 -1.51 3.81
C VAL A 40 -0.88 -0.30 2.90
N THR A 41 -0.73 0.88 3.51
CA THR A 41 -0.40 2.13 2.80
C THR A 41 0.76 2.79 3.51
N PHE A 42 1.84 3.11 2.83
CA PHE A 42 3.04 3.64 3.49
C PHE A 42 3.89 4.53 2.58
N ASP A 43 4.65 5.43 3.22
CA ASP A 43 5.68 6.24 2.59
C ASP A 43 6.99 5.44 2.44
N GLY A 44 7.63 5.57 1.27
CA GLY A 44 8.88 4.89 0.95
C GLY A 44 9.87 5.76 0.20
N THR A 45 11.16 5.52 0.42
CA THR A 45 12.24 6.01 -0.44
C THR A 45 12.83 4.86 -1.23
N VAL A 46 12.87 4.97 -2.55
CA VAL A 46 13.41 3.94 -3.45
C VAL A 46 14.90 3.70 -3.15
N ALA A 47 15.27 2.47 -2.80
CA ALA A 47 16.60 2.07 -2.38
C ALA A 47 17.44 1.46 -3.52
N THR A 48 16.78 0.89 -4.53
CA THR A 48 17.39 0.32 -5.74
C THR A 48 16.63 0.77 -6.98
N ASP A 49 17.32 0.93 -8.12
CA ASP A 49 16.61 1.18 -9.38
C ASP A 49 15.73 -0.03 -9.76
N PRO A 50 14.54 0.20 -10.36
CA PRO A 50 13.69 -0.88 -10.81
C PRO A 50 14.32 -1.79 -11.86
N VAL A 51 14.07 -3.09 -11.72
CA VAL A 51 14.51 -4.12 -12.64
C VAL A 51 13.32 -4.97 -13.05
N GLN A 52 13.16 -5.18 -14.36
CA GLN A 52 12.15 -6.09 -14.88
C GLN A 52 12.51 -7.55 -14.57
N SER A 53 11.56 -8.29 -13.98
CA SER A 53 11.63 -9.71 -13.66
C SER A 53 10.34 -10.40 -14.10
N GLY A 54 10.35 -10.98 -15.31
CA GLY A 54 9.13 -11.52 -15.93
C GLY A 54 8.11 -10.41 -16.18
N ASP A 55 6.89 -10.60 -15.70
CA ASP A 55 5.82 -9.59 -15.81
C ASP A 55 5.85 -8.53 -14.71
N HIS A 56 6.84 -8.60 -13.81
CA HIS A 56 6.96 -7.67 -12.69
C HIS A 56 8.13 -6.72 -12.86
N GLU A 57 7.95 -5.51 -12.36
CA GLU A 57 9.00 -4.55 -12.05
C GLU A 57 9.32 -4.65 -10.56
N ARG A 58 10.60 -4.85 -10.23
CA ARG A 58 11.06 -5.05 -8.86
C ARG A 58 12.08 -4.02 -8.43
N PHE A 59 11.89 -3.49 -7.22
CA PHE A 59 12.83 -2.61 -6.54
C PHE A 59 12.63 -2.68 -5.05
N GLU A 60 13.61 -2.23 -4.28
CA GLU A 60 13.49 -2.07 -2.84
C GLU A 60 13.10 -0.64 -2.48
N VAL A 61 12.30 -0.49 -1.44
CA VAL A 61 12.03 0.79 -0.78
C VAL A 61 12.42 0.71 0.70
N LYS A 62 12.90 1.82 1.23
CA LYS A 62 13.10 2.01 2.67
C LYS A 62 11.94 2.83 3.23
N THR A 63 11.25 2.30 4.22
CA THR A 63 10.16 2.98 4.94
C THR A 63 10.70 4.07 5.86
N THR A 64 9.83 4.93 6.37
CA THR A 64 10.22 5.95 7.36
C THR A 64 10.57 5.34 8.73
N THR A 65 10.00 4.17 9.05
CA THR A 65 10.26 3.36 10.25
C THR A 65 11.53 2.53 10.15
N GLY A 66 12.06 2.32 8.95
CA GLY A 66 13.42 1.84 8.71
C GLY A 66 13.52 0.44 8.08
N GLU A 67 12.40 -0.25 7.87
CA GLU A 67 12.34 -1.51 7.13
C GLU A 67 12.70 -1.31 5.66
N VAL A 68 13.17 -2.38 5.05
CA VAL A 68 13.38 -2.47 3.60
C VAL A 68 12.42 -3.50 3.04
N LEU A 69 11.59 -3.09 2.09
CA LEU A 69 10.60 -3.93 1.43
C LEU A 69 10.93 -4.05 -0.05
N GLU A 70 10.83 -5.26 -0.61
CA GLU A 70 10.75 -5.47 -2.06
C GLU A 70 9.35 -5.06 -2.55
N VAL A 71 9.28 -4.26 -3.59
CA VAL A 71 8.04 -3.95 -4.32
C VAL A 71 7.97 -4.88 -5.52
N ASP A 72 6.91 -5.69 -5.62
CA ASP A 72 6.66 -6.60 -6.75
C ASP A 72 5.48 -6.05 -7.57
N HIS A 73 5.76 -5.12 -8.49
CA HIS A 73 4.75 -4.39 -9.25
C HIS A 73 4.46 -5.10 -10.58
N ASN A 74 3.23 -5.61 -10.75
CA ASN A 74 2.87 -6.35 -11.95
C ASN A 74 2.58 -5.41 -13.15
N THR A 75 3.57 -5.31 -14.03
CA THR A 75 3.55 -4.44 -15.22
C THR A 75 2.65 -4.95 -16.37
N SER A 76 2.10 -6.16 -16.25
CA SER A 76 1.06 -6.65 -17.17
C SER A 76 -0.33 -6.11 -16.80
N LEU A 77 -0.50 -5.66 -15.56
CA LEU A 77 -1.77 -5.14 -15.00
C LEU A 77 -1.74 -3.63 -14.79
N ALA A 78 -0.56 -3.06 -14.53
CA ALA A 78 -0.34 -1.63 -14.32
C ALA A 78 0.82 -1.12 -15.18
N ARG A 79 0.93 0.21 -15.34
CA ARG A 79 2.07 0.81 -16.05
C ARG A 79 3.30 0.83 -15.16
N GLN A 80 4.48 0.55 -15.72
CA GLN A 80 5.77 0.75 -15.04
C GLN A 80 5.87 2.11 -14.35
N VAL A 81 6.46 2.12 -13.16
CA VAL A 81 6.68 3.32 -12.36
C VAL A 81 8.04 3.90 -12.75
N PRO A 82 8.14 5.13 -13.29
CA PRO A 82 9.40 5.71 -13.75
C PRO A 82 10.23 6.28 -12.60
N VAL A 83 10.31 5.54 -11.49
CA VAL A 83 11.10 5.90 -10.30
C VAL A 83 12.55 5.48 -10.47
N HIS A 84 13.43 6.18 -9.76
CA HIS A 84 14.84 5.85 -9.64
C HIS A 84 15.23 5.82 -8.16
N LYS A 85 16.39 5.25 -7.86
CA LYS A 85 16.95 5.27 -6.51
C LYS A 85 17.00 6.69 -5.94
N GLY A 86 16.43 6.85 -4.75
CA GLY A 86 16.34 8.11 -4.02
C GLY A 86 15.00 8.82 -4.16
N ASP A 87 14.14 8.38 -5.08
CA ASP A 87 12.79 8.95 -5.23
C ASP A 87 11.88 8.59 -4.06
N GLY A 88 10.99 9.52 -3.71
CA GLY A 88 9.91 9.30 -2.75
C GLY A 88 8.66 8.77 -3.43
N VAL A 89 8.01 7.80 -2.79
CA VAL A 89 6.77 7.16 -3.27
C VAL A 89 5.82 6.94 -2.10
N VAL A 90 4.52 6.87 -2.39
CA VAL A 90 3.52 6.30 -1.48
C VAL A 90 3.01 5.03 -2.12
N ILE A 91 2.95 3.94 -1.37
CA ILE A 91 2.57 2.62 -1.89
C ILE A 91 1.36 2.11 -1.12
N HIS A 92 0.35 1.65 -1.86
CA HIS A 92 -0.81 0.93 -1.34
C HIS A 92 -0.87 -0.47 -1.97
N GLY A 93 -0.97 -1.50 -1.15
CA GLY A 93 -1.00 -2.89 -1.61
C GLY A 93 -1.08 -3.89 -0.47
N GLU A 94 -0.64 -5.11 -0.72
CA GLU A 94 -0.67 -6.20 0.25
C GLU A 94 0.74 -6.59 0.69
N LEU A 95 0.97 -6.64 2.01
CA LEU A 95 2.23 -7.08 2.61
C LEU A 95 2.41 -8.60 2.44
N TYR A 96 3.58 -9.03 1.99
CA TYR A 96 4.03 -10.42 2.11
C TYR A 96 5.29 -10.51 2.97
N ILE A 97 5.40 -11.63 3.71
CA ILE A 97 6.56 -11.91 4.55
C ILE A 97 7.08 -13.31 4.23
N ASP A 98 8.29 -13.38 3.68
CA ASP A 98 9.00 -14.61 3.36
C ASP A 98 9.87 -15.11 4.53
N PRO A 99 10.25 -16.41 4.56
CA PRO A 99 11.19 -16.93 5.54
C PRO A 99 12.58 -16.27 5.47
N GLY A 100 13.09 -15.83 6.63
CA GLY A 100 14.29 -14.96 6.73
C GLY A 100 13.90 -13.54 6.33
N PRO A 101 14.31 -12.49 7.07
CA PRO A 101 13.63 -11.18 7.13
C PRO A 101 13.52 -10.48 5.77
N ARG A 102 12.54 -10.91 4.98
CA ARG A 102 12.27 -10.51 3.61
C ARG A 102 10.81 -10.14 3.58
N TYR A 103 10.60 -8.84 3.52
CA TYR A 103 9.29 -8.23 3.47
C TYR A 103 9.11 -7.68 2.08
N GLY A 104 7.88 -7.67 1.60
CA GLY A 104 7.59 -6.95 0.39
C GLY A 104 6.13 -6.62 0.26
N VAL A 105 5.81 -5.90 -0.81
CA VAL A 105 4.45 -5.49 -1.13
C VAL A 105 4.14 -5.88 -2.56
N HIS A 106 2.97 -6.49 -2.75
CA HIS A 106 2.41 -6.87 -4.05
C HIS A 106 0.99 -6.31 -4.18
N CYS A 107 0.25 -6.71 -5.21
CA CYS A 107 -1.10 -6.19 -5.50
C CYS A 107 -1.18 -4.67 -5.70
N THR A 108 -0.11 -4.03 -6.18
CA THR A 108 -0.03 -2.58 -6.42
C THR A 108 -0.71 -2.16 -7.74
N HIS A 109 -1.91 -2.67 -8.00
CA HIS A 109 -2.69 -2.43 -9.22
C HIS A 109 -4.21 -2.50 -8.97
N VAL A 110 -5.03 -1.91 -9.84
CA VAL A 110 -6.49 -1.87 -9.67
C VAL A 110 -7.19 -3.22 -9.87
N HIS A 111 -6.54 -4.15 -10.56
CA HIS A 111 -7.14 -5.43 -10.94
C HIS A 111 -7.21 -6.39 -9.75
N THR A 112 -8.42 -6.68 -9.25
CA THR A 112 -8.60 -7.59 -8.11
C THR A 112 -8.74 -9.05 -8.54
N SER A 113 -8.30 -9.96 -7.67
CA SER A 113 -8.42 -11.41 -7.82
C SER A 113 -8.50 -12.09 -6.45
N SER A 114 -8.63 -13.42 -6.40
CA SER A 114 -8.58 -14.14 -5.12
C SER A 114 -7.23 -14.00 -4.40
N GLY A 115 -6.14 -13.71 -5.12
CA GLY A 115 -4.81 -13.48 -4.56
C GLY A 115 -4.46 -12.00 -4.35
N CYS A 116 -5.32 -11.09 -4.82
CA CYS A 116 -5.23 -9.63 -4.63
C CYS A 116 -6.64 -9.09 -4.44
N PRO A 117 -7.27 -9.28 -3.26
CA PRO A 117 -8.68 -8.97 -3.07
C PRO A 117 -8.97 -7.47 -3.07
N ASN A 118 -7.98 -6.65 -2.71
CA ASN A 118 -8.06 -5.19 -2.66
C ASN A 118 -7.27 -4.58 -3.83
N PRO A 119 -7.75 -3.47 -4.42
CA PRO A 119 -6.97 -2.73 -5.42
C PRO A 119 -5.77 -2.06 -4.75
N GLY A 120 -4.65 -1.95 -5.45
CA GLY A 120 -3.48 -1.22 -5.00
C GLY A 120 -3.00 -0.19 -6.01
N TRP A 121 -1.98 0.58 -5.61
CA TRP A 121 -1.41 1.63 -6.43
C TRP A 121 -0.03 2.04 -5.91
N ILE A 122 0.78 2.64 -6.78
CA ILE A 122 1.99 3.37 -6.41
C ILE A 122 1.80 4.83 -6.82
N GLU A 123 1.97 5.76 -5.89
CA GLU A 123 1.99 7.18 -6.16
C GLU A 123 3.42 7.68 -6.28
N TYR A 124 3.74 8.28 -7.43
CA TYR A 124 5.00 8.94 -7.70
C TYR A 124 4.75 10.28 -8.40
N ASN A 125 5.33 11.36 -7.87
CA ASN A 125 5.18 12.72 -8.42
C ASN A 125 3.70 13.09 -8.70
N ASN A 126 2.80 12.79 -7.76
CA ASN A 126 1.35 13.01 -7.86
C ASN A 126 0.65 12.23 -9.01
N ASN A 127 1.29 11.18 -9.53
CA ASN A 127 0.70 10.27 -10.52
C ASN A 127 0.55 8.89 -9.90
N TYR A 128 -0.58 8.25 -10.20
CA TYR A 128 -0.87 6.88 -9.78
C TYR A 128 -0.55 5.88 -10.89
N TYR A 129 0.10 4.81 -10.48
CA TYR A 129 0.48 3.66 -11.29
C TYR A 129 -0.23 2.45 -10.71
N GLU A 130 -1.23 1.97 -11.45
CA GLU A 130 -2.22 0.99 -11.00
C GLU A 130 -2.87 0.27 -12.18
#